data_AF-A0A821YK46-F1
#
_entry.id   AF-A0A821YK46-F1
#
_cell.length_a   1.000
_cell.length_b   1.000
_cell.length_c   1.000
_cell.angle_alpha   90.00
_cell.angle_beta   90.00
_cell.angle_gamma   90.00
#
_symmetry.space_group_name_H-M   'P 1'
#
loop_
_entity.id
_entity.type
_entity.pdbx_description
1 polymer ?
#
loop_
_entity_poly.entity_id
_entity_poly.type
_entity_poly.pdbx_seq_one_letter_code
_entity_poly.pdbx_strand_id
1 'polypeptide(L)'
;MSSATANGIHHTQTNGHNIQQDQIPFNIEQLTADFDLAGQDECNSSARMFERTRIQVLADERGYVQKKTFTKWVNSHLTRVGCRINDLYTDLADGRMLIRLLEILSGERLPKATRGKMRIHCLENVDKAIMFLQEQHVHLENIGAHDIVDGNSSLILGLIWTIILRFQIQDITIEEYESTETKSAKDALLLWCQMKTADYSNVNVRNFTTSWKDGLAFCALIHKHRPDLIPQYKTLTKDNPNHNLQLAFDICEKRLGISRLLDPEDVNVEYIDEKSIITYIVTLYHYFSKMKNDNVQGRRLAKVIGSALDSEKMANEYERLVSDLLIWIEQTIRLLNDRQFPNSLIYVHEKLVEFNRYRVMDKPARFAEKGNLEVLLFTLQSKERANQQIPYQPREGKMISDINRAWENLERAEHERELALREEILRQERLEQLATKFNRKAGLREKWLTDSEKLVAR
;
A
#
# COMPACT_ATOMS: atom_id res chain seq x y z
N MET A 1 -68.66 7.44 -20.17
CA MET A 1 -68.99 7.01 -21.55
C MET A 1 -67.73 6.41 -22.12
N SER A 2 -67.53 5.12 -22.36
CA SER A 2 -68.35 3.89 -22.36
C SER A 2 -67.35 2.76 -22.05
N SER A 3 -67.60 1.79 -21.16
CA SER A 3 -68.33 0.52 -21.39
C SER A 3 -67.96 -0.14 -22.74
N ALA A 4 -67.63 -1.43 -22.86
CA ALA A 4 -68.08 -2.58 -22.09
C ALA A 4 -67.27 -3.87 -22.38
N THR A 5 -67.29 -4.79 -21.41
CA THR A 5 -67.47 -6.27 -21.48
C THR A 5 -66.57 -7.12 -22.39
N ALA A 6 -65.80 -8.12 -21.90
CA ALA A 6 -66.11 -9.34 -21.10
C ALA A 6 -66.32 -10.61 -21.96
N ASN A 7 -65.48 -11.61 -21.70
CA ASN A 7 -65.66 -13.09 -21.74
C ASN A 7 -64.23 -13.67 -21.72
N GLY A 8 -63.75 -14.50 -20.80
CA GLY A 8 -64.42 -15.54 -20.00
C GLY A 8 -64.14 -16.89 -20.64
N ILE A 9 -63.20 -17.68 -20.09
CA ILE A 9 -63.20 -19.16 -20.05
C ILE A 9 -62.18 -19.64 -19.00
N HIS A 10 -62.65 -20.62 -18.24
CA HIS A 10 -62.05 -21.36 -17.13
C HIS A 10 -60.72 -22.06 -17.46
N HIS A 11 -59.85 -22.23 -16.44
CA HIS A 11 -59.53 -23.55 -15.90
C HIS A 11 -58.70 -23.49 -14.58
N THR A 12 -59.24 -24.21 -13.59
CA THR A 12 -58.57 -24.90 -12.47
C THR A 12 -57.82 -24.11 -11.39
N GLN A 13 -58.55 -23.88 -10.29
CA GLN A 13 -58.03 -23.68 -8.93
C GLN A 13 -57.18 -24.89 -8.50
N THR A 14 -55.92 -24.66 -8.16
CA THR A 14 -55.14 -25.54 -7.29
C THR A 14 -55.12 -24.91 -5.90
N ASN A 15 -55.71 -25.62 -4.94
CA ASN A 15 -55.86 -25.23 -3.55
C ASN A 15 -54.52 -24.84 -2.92
N GLY A 16 -54.44 -23.60 -2.44
CA GLY A 16 -53.43 -23.18 -1.47
C GLY A 16 -53.74 -23.84 -0.13
N HIS A 17 -52.91 -24.82 0.25
CA HIS A 17 -52.82 -25.26 1.63
C HIS A 17 -51.83 -24.36 2.36
N ASN A 18 -52.36 -23.57 3.30
CA ASN A 18 -51.65 -23.06 4.46
C ASN A 18 -50.94 -24.24 5.14
N ILE A 19 -49.62 -24.21 5.22
CA ILE A 19 -48.88 -25.04 6.17
C ILE A 19 -48.41 -24.09 7.26
N GLN A 20 -49.21 -24.07 8.33
CA GLN A 20 -48.80 -23.61 9.64
C GLN A 20 -47.55 -24.39 10.06
N GLN A 21 -46.51 -23.67 10.50
CA GLN A 21 -45.34 -24.26 11.14
C GLN A 21 -45.78 -24.86 12.48
N ASP A 22 -46.16 -26.13 12.46
CA ASP A 22 -46.25 -26.93 13.67
C ASP A 22 -44.84 -27.36 14.08
N GLN A 23 -44.42 -26.85 15.24
CA GLN A 23 -43.27 -27.34 15.99
C GLN A 23 -43.52 -28.81 16.38
N ILE A 24 -42.82 -29.73 15.74
CA ILE A 24 -42.69 -31.10 16.24
C ILE A 24 -41.50 -31.10 17.22
N PRO A 25 -41.69 -31.44 18.50
CA PRO A 25 -40.56 -31.63 19.41
C PRO A 25 -39.78 -32.87 18.95
N PHE A 26 -38.51 -32.67 18.60
CA PHE A 26 -37.58 -33.76 18.29
C PHE A 26 -37.24 -34.49 19.60
N ASN A 27 -38.13 -35.38 20.04
CA ASN A 27 -37.92 -36.19 21.23
C ASN A 27 -37.07 -37.43 20.85
N ILE A 28 -35.80 -37.41 21.22
CA ILE A 28 -34.80 -38.46 20.92
C ILE A 28 -35.15 -39.81 21.59
N GLU A 29 -36.07 -39.83 22.55
CA GLU A 29 -36.44 -41.05 23.28
C GLU A 29 -37.36 -42.01 22.49
N GLN A 30 -38.09 -41.56 21.48
CA GLN A 30 -39.02 -42.44 20.74
C GLN A 30 -38.38 -43.23 19.59
N LEU A 31 -37.16 -42.89 19.14
CA LEU A 31 -36.42 -43.70 18.17
C LEU A 31 -35.72 -44.91 18.79
N THR A 32 -35.78 -45.06 20.12
CA THR A 32 -35.13 -46.16 20.85
C THR A 32 -36.07 -47.30 21.28
N ALA A 33 -37.38 -47.19 21.04
CA ALA A 33 -38.36 -48.11 21.64
C ALA A 33 -38.98 -49.16 20.70
N ASP A 34 -38.79 -49.07 19.37
CA ASP A 34 -39.41 -50.00 18.39
C ASP A 34 -38.41 -50.90 17.65
N PHE A 35 -37.35 -51.35 18.33
CA PHE A 35 -36.39 -52.31 17.76
C PHE A 35 -36.07 -53.50 18.66
N ASP A 36 -37.01 -53.89 19.52
CA ASP A 36 -36.90 -55.12 20.31
C ASP A 36 -38.09 -56.02 19.97
N LEU A 37 -37.98 -56.80 18.89
CA LEU A 37 -38.69 -58.08 18.66
C LEU A 37 -38.33 -58.66 17.28
N ALA A 38 -37.16 -59.28 17.17
CA ALA A 38 -36.91 -60.47 16.32
C ALA A 38 -35.46 -60.90 16.51
N GLY A 39 -35.26 -62.12 17.02
CA GLY A 39 -33.94 -62.69 17.20
C GLY A 39 -33.23 -62.95 15.87
N GLN A 40 -32.05 -62.36 15.72
CA GLN A 40 -30.82 -62.92 15.16
C GLN A 40 -29.74 -61.82 15.17
N ASP A 41 -28.51 -62.21 15.52
CA ASP A 41 -27.24 -61.48 15.34
C ASP A 41 -26.54 -60.91 16.60
N GLU A 42 -25.98 -61.79 17.42
CA GLU A 42 -24.85 -61.43 18.31
C GLU A 42 -23.67 -60.80 17.53
N CYS A 43 -23.51 -61.14 16.24
CA CYS A 43 -22.49 -60.55 15.35
C CYS A 43 -22.75 -59.07 15.00
N ASN A 44 -24.01 -58.63 15.00
CA ASN A 44 -24.40 -57.25 14.65
C ASN A 44 -24.33 -56.33 15.88
N SER A 45 -24.49 -56.89 17.08
CA SER A 45 -24.24 -56.21 18.37
C SER A 45 -22.76 -55.87 18.54
N SER A 46 -21.86 -56.81 18.22
CA SER A 46 -20.42 -56.53 18.24
C SER A 46 -20.02 -55.49 17.21
N ALA A 47 -20.53 -55.57 15.96
CA ALA A 47 -20.21 -54.60 14.91
C ALA A 47 -20.67 -53.18 15.26
N ARG A 48 -21.88 -53.01 15.82
CA ARG A 48 -22.40 -51.73 16.31
C ARG A 48 -21.62 -51.20 17.52
N MET A 49 -21.18 -52.06 18.43
CA MET A 49 -20.29 -51.66 19.53
C MET A 49 -18.92 -51.23 19.02
N PHE A 50 -18.30 -51.99 18.11
CA PHE A 50 -17.03 -51.61 17.47
C PHE A 50 -17.16 -50.29 16.71
N GLU A 51 -18.27 -50.06 16.01
CA GLU A 51 -18.53 -48.81 15.29
C GLU A 51 -18.72 -47.63 16.25
N ARG A 52 -19.50 -47.80 17.33
CA ARG A 52 -19.68 -46.78 18.37
C ARG A 52 -18.37 -46.46 19.11
N THR A 53 -17.59 -47.48 19.45
CA THR A 53 -16.27 -47.31 20.07
C THR A 53 -15.29 -46.63 19.12
N ARG A 54 -15.29 -47.00 17.84
CA ARG A 54 -14.42 -46.37 16.82
C ARG A 54 -14.81 -44.92 16.54
N ILE A 55 -16.11 -44.61 16.49
CA ILE A 55 -16.59 -43.22 16.36
C ILE A 55 -16.17 -42.39 17.58
N GLN A 56 -16.25 -42.94 18.79
CA GLN A 56 -15.81 -42.25 20.00
C GLN A 56 -14.30 -41.98 19.99
N VAL A 57 -13.48 -42.99 19.66
CA VAL A 57 -12.02 -42.83 19.55
C VAL A 57 -11.65 -41.77 18.51
N LEU A 58 -12.29 -41.79 17.34
CA LEU A 58 -12.05 -40.79 16.29
C LEU A 58 -12.57 -39.38 16.66
N ALA A 59 -13.60 -39.28 17.51
CA ALA A 59 -14.06 -38.00 18.04
C ALA A 59 -13.06 -37.46 19.09
N ASP A 60 -12.52 -38.33 19.93
CA ASP A 60 -11.55 -37.99 20.97
C ASP A 60 -10.21 -37.56 20.36
N GLU A 61 -9.73 -38.26 19.32
CA GLU A 61 -8.52 -37.88 18.55
C GLU A 61 -8.68 -36.48 17.91
N ARG A 62 -9.83 -36.20 17.29
CA ARG A 62 -10.12 -34.87 16.72
C ARG A 62 -10.21 -33.79 17.80
N GLY A 63 -10.86 -34.09 18.92
CA GLY A 63 -10.93 -33.20 20.08
C GLY A 63 -9.55 -32.87 20.64
N TYR A 64 -8.64 -33.86 20.68
CA TYR A 64 -7.26 -33.66 21.10
C TYR A 64 -6.48 -32.74 20.16
N VAL A 65 -6.52 -32.97 18.85
CA VAL A 65 -5.85 -32.11 17.85
C VAL A 65 -6.40 -30.68 17.90
N GLN A 66 -7.72 -30.54 18.04
CA GLN A 66 -8.36 -29.23 18.15
C GLN A 66 -7.94 -28.50 19.43
N LYS A 67 -7.93 -29.17 20.58
CA LYS A 67 -7.41 -28.63 21.84
C LYS A 67 -5.98 -28.14 21.68
N LYS A 68 -5.11 -28.98 21.11
CA LYS A 68 -3.68 -28.66 20.90
C LYS A 68 -3.51 -27.44 20.00
N THR A 69 -4.22 -27.39 18.87
CA THR A 69 -4.20 -26.28 17.92
C THR A 69 -4.71 -24.98 18.54
N PHE A 70 -5.86 -25.02 19.23
CA PHE A 70 -6.44 -23.85 19.90
C PHE A 70 -5.57 -23.35 21.04
N THR A 71 -4.95 -24.26 21.82
CA THR A 71 -3.99 -23.88 22.87
C THR A 71 -2.80 -23.13 22.28
N LYS A 72 -2.21 -23.65 21.19
CA LYS A 72 -1.10 -22.98 20.47
C LYS A 72 -1.55 -21.63 19.89
N TRP A 73 -2.76 -21.55 19.35
CA TRP A 73 -3.32 -20.31 18.80
C TRP A 73 -3.50 -19.24 19.89
N VAL A 74 -4.14 -19.58 21.01
CA VAL A 74 -4.31 -18.67 22.15
C VAL A 74 -2.93 -18.18 22.65
N ASN A 75 -1.96 -19.08 22.78
CA ASN A 75 -0.60 -18.73 23.19
C ASN A 75 0.14 -17.83 22.19
N SER A 76 -0.16 -17.94 20.89
CA SER A 76 0.42 -17.04 19.87
C SER A 76 0.04 -15.56 20.06
N HIS A 77 -1.08 -15.32 20.75
CA HIS A 77 -1.55 -13.98 21.14
C HIS A 77 -1.09 -13.62 22.56
N LEU A 78 -1.32 -14.49 23.55
CA LEU A 78 -1.01 -14.21 24.96
C LEU A 78 0.49 -14.01 25.23
N THR A 79 1.36 -14.70 24.51
CA THR A 79 2.83 -14.57 24.71
C THR A 79 3.29 -13.13 24.45
N ARG A 80 2.59 -12.36 23.61
CA ARG A 80 2.90 -10.95 23.32
C ARG A 80 2.75 -10.04 24.54
N VAL A 81 1.95 -10.44 25.53
CA VAL A 81 1.75 -9.72 26.80
C VAL A 81 2.38 -10.44 27.99
N GLY A 82 3.25 -11.43 27.72
CA GLY A 82 3.93 -12.20 28.77
C GLY A 82 3.01 -13.20 29.50
N CYS A 83 1.88 -13.58 28.91
CA CYS A 83 0.97 -14.60 29.45
C CYS A 83 1.02 -15.88 28.62
N ARG A 84 0.69 -17.03 29.23
CA ARG A 84 0.64 -18.33 28.54
C ARG A 84 -0.31 -19.27 29.28
N ILE A 85 -0.97 -20.15 28.53
CA ILE A 85 -1.75 -21.27 29.04
C ILE A 85 -1.05 -22.61 28.72
N ASN A 86 -1.18 -23.58 29.60
CA ASN A 86 -0.70 -24.95 29.42
C ASN A 86 -1.84 -25.89 29.04
N ASP A 87 -2.98 -25.79 29.74
CA ASP A 87 -4.18 -26.57 29.45
C ASP A 87 -5.37 -25.64 29.22
N LEU A 88 -5.91 -25.67 28.00
CA LEU A 88 -7.06 -24.87 27.58
C LEU A 88 -8.29 -25.06 28.47
N TYR A 89 -8.50 -26.26 29.03
CA TYR A 89 -9.72 -26.58 29.78
C TYR A 89 -9.68 -26.07 31.22
N THR A 90 -8.49 -25.95 31.81
CA THR A 90 -8.34 -25.49 33.20
C THR A 90 -7.92 -24.03 33.28
N ASP A 91 -7.07 -23.58 32.38
CA ASP A 91 -6.41 -22.27 32.49
C ASP A 91 -7.31 -21.11 32.02
N LEU A 92 -8.46 -21.42 31.41
CA LEU A 92 -9.52 -20.46 31.08
C LEU A 92 -10.58 -20.35 32.18
N ALA A 93 -10.60 -21.28 33.15
CA ALA A 93 -11.67 -21.38 34.14
C ALA A 93 -11.76 -20.16 35.06
N ASP A 94 -10.65 -19.43 35.28
CA ASP A 94 -10.66 -18.22 36.12
C ASP A 94 -11.14 -16.95 35.38
N GLY A 95 -11.39 -17.07 34.07
CA GLY A 95 -11.82 -16.01 33.15
C GLY A 95 -10.76 -14.95 32.83
N ARG A 96 -9.61 -14.95 33.49
CA ARG A 96 -8.60 -13.88 33.34
C ARG A 96 -7.90 -13.97 31.99
N MET A 97 -7.47 -15.16 31.60
CA MET A 97 -6.81 -15.39 30.31
C MET A 97 -7.76 -15.14 29.14
N LEU A 98 -9.05 -15.45 29.32
CA LEU A 98 -10.08 -15.18 28.32
C LEU A 98 -10.28 -13.67 28.09
N ILE A 99 -10.41 -12.87 29.17
CA ILE A 99 -10.48 -11.41 29.06
C ILE A 99 -9.23 -10.85 28.36
N ARG A 100 -8.03 -11.30 28.77
CA ARG A 100 -6.78 -10.84 28.14
C ARG A 100 -6.70 -11.16 26.65
N LEU A 101 -7.14 -12.36 26.27
CA LEU A 101 -7.19 -12.76 24.87
C LEU A 101 -8.11 -11.84 24.07
N LEU A 102 -9.31 -11.55 24.60
CA LEU A 102 -10.28 -10.66 23.94
C LEU A 102 -9.76 -9.23 23.82
N GLU A 103 -9.10 -8.68 24.85
CA GLU A 103 -8.44 -7.37 24.77
C GLU A 103 -7.40 -7.30 23.64
N ILE A 104 -6.61 -8.36 23.45
CA ILE A 104 -5.58 -8.42 22.40
C ILE A 104 -6.21 -8.51 21.02
N LEU A 105 -7.29 -9.29 20.87
CA LEU A 105 -7.94 -9.53 19.58
C LEU A 105 -8.76 -8.33 19.11
N SER A 106 -9.52 -7.68 20.01
CA SER A 106 -10.32 -6.50 19.67
C SER A 106 -9.50 -5.21 19.64
N GLY A 107 -8.39 -5.15 20.38
CA GLY A 107 -7.65 -3.90 20.61
C GLY A 107 -8.35 -2.95 21.61
N GLU A 108 -9.47 -3.37 22.19
CA GLU A 108 -10.26 -2.59 23.15
C GLU A 108 -9.95 -3.00 24.60
N ARG A 109 -10.21 -2.09 25.55
CA ARG A 109 -10.02 -2.33 26.98
C ARG A 109 -11.28 -2.90 27.60
N LEU A 110 -11.23 -4.17 27.99
CA LEU A 110 -12.33 -4.83 28.70
C LEU A 110 -12.32 -4.46 30.20
N PRO A 111 -13.46 -4.63 30.90
CA PRO A 111 -13.53 -4.47 32.34
C PRO A 111 -12.48 -5.33 33.06
N LYS A 112 -11.79 -4.75 34.05
CA LYS A 112 -10.76 -5.46 34.81
C LYS A 112 -11.36 -6.69 35.49
N ALA A 113 -10.65 -7.81 35.39
CA ALA A 113 -11.02 -9.05 36.08
C ALA A 113 -11.13 -8.82 37.59
N THR A 114 -12.21 -9.35 38.18
CA THR A 114 -12.45 -9.38 39.61
C THR A 114 -11.32 -10.15 40.30
N ARG A 115 -10.81 -9.55 41.38
CA ARG A 115 -9.78 -10.15 42.21
C ARG A 115 -10.42 -11.14 43.18
N GLY A 116 -9.97 -12.38 43.14
CA GLY A 116 -10.45 -13.44 44.01
C GLY A 116 -10.22 -14.81 43.38
N LYS A 117 -10.30 -15.87 44.19
CA LYS A 117 -10.12 -17.27 43.75
C LYS A 117 -11.39 -18.12 43.94
N MET A 118 -12.40 -17.61 44.65
CA MET A 118 -13.67 -18.32 44.83
C MET A 118 -14.40 -18.46 43.48
N ARG A 119 -15.19 -19.54 43.32
CA ARG A 119 -15.94 -19.85 42.10
C ARG A 119 -16.80 -18.68 41.60
N ILE A 120 -17.41 -17.91 42.50
CA ILE A 120 -18.21 -16.74 42.15
C ILE A 120 -17.41 -15.66 41.39
N HIS A 121 -16.14 -15.42 41.76
CA HIS A 121 -15.28 -14.47 41.04
C HIS A 121 -14.88 -14.99 39.66
N CYS A 122 -14.74 -16.31 39.51
CA CYS A 122 -14.41 -16.94 38.24
C CYS A 122 -15.59 -16.84 37.27
N LEU A 123 -16.80 -17.14 37.75
CA LEU A 123 -18.05 -16.95 37.01
C LEU A 123 -18.19 -15.51 36.54
N GLU A 124 -18.03 -14.53 37.45
CA GLU A 124 -18.14 -13.10 37.09
C GLU A 124 -17.12 -12.68 36.03
N ASN A 125 -15.90 -13.21 36.07
CA ASN A 125 -14.87 -12.92 35.06
C ASN A 125 -15.21 -13.51 33.69
N VAL A 126 -15.70 -14.75 33.66
CA VAL A 126 -16.12 -15.39 32.42
C VAL A 126 -17.37 -14.69 31.86
N ASP A 127 -18.33 -14.31 32.71
CA ASP A 127 -19.52 -13.56 32.31
C ASP A 127 -19.14 -12.23 31.66
N LYS A 128 -18.16 -11.48 32.20
CA LYS A 128 -17.64 -10.26 31.56
C LYS A 128 -17.13 -10.51 30.13
N ALA A 129 -16.44 -11.63 29.92
CA ALA A 129 -15.94 -12.00 28.60
C ALA A 129 -17.08 -12.41 27.65
N ILE A 130 -18.06 -13.18 28.13
CA ILE A 130 -19.24 -13.60 27.35
C ILE A 130 -20.10 -12.38 26.97
N MET A 131 -20.34 -11.46 27.90
CA MET A 131 -21.07 -10.22 27.64
C MET A 131 -20.39 -9.39 26.55
N PHE A 132 -19.06 -9.23 26.61
CA PHE A 132 -18.31 -8.55 25.56
C PHE A 132 -18.48 -9.25 24.20
N LEU A 133 -18.47 -10.58 24.14
CA LEU A 133 -18.73 -11.31 22.90
C LEU A 133 -20.15 -11.06 22.36
N GLN A 134 -21.16 -11.02 23.24
CA GLN A 134 -22.54 -10.71 22.86
C GLN A 134 -22.66 -9.28 22.30
N GLU A 135 -21.96 -8.30 22.91
CA GLU A 135 -21.86 -6.92 22.38
C GLU A 135 -21.22 -6.87 20.99
N GLN A 136 -20.25 -7.74 20.72
CA GLN A 136 -19.62 -7.90 19.40
C GLN A 136 -20.46 -8.69 18.40
N HIS A 137 -21.77 -8.85 18.67
CA HIS A 137 -22.76 -9.59 17.88
C HIS A 137 -22.42 -11.07 17.66
N VAL A 138 -21.80 -11.70 18.64
CA VAL A 138 -21.52 -13.14 18.62
C VAL A 138 -22.68 -13.91 19.23
N HIS A 139 -23.27 -14.82 18.46
CA HIS A 139 -24.32 -15.72 18.93
C HIS A 139 -23.71 -16.89 19.73
N LEU A 140 -23.82 -16.82 21.06
CA LEU A 140 -23.42 -17.88 21.98
C LEU A 140 -24.67 -18.64 22.45
N GLU A 141 -25.22 -19.49 21.58
CA GLU A 141 -26.32 -20.38 21.95
C GLU A 141 -25.75 -21.54 22.79
N ASN A 142 -26.29 -21.73 24.00
CA ASN A 142 -25.96 -22.85 24.90
C ASN A 142 -24.55 -22.84 25.53
N ILE A 143 -23.92 -21.68 25.70
CA ILE A 143 -22.66 -21.55 26.48
C ILE A 143 -22.88 -20.58 27.64
N GLY A 144 -22.86 -21.08 28.87
CA GLY A 144 -22.88 -20.27 30.09
C GLY A 144 -21.49 -20.15 30.74
N ALA A 145 -21.29 -19.18 31.64
CA ALA A 145 -20.03 -19.04 32.36
C ALA A 145 -19.68 -20.27 33.21
N HIS A 146 -20.69 -20.96 33.77
CA HIS A 146 -20.50 -22.18 34.55
C HIS A 146 -19.85 -23.31 33.74
N ASP A 147 -20.18 -23.44 32.45
CA ASP A 147 -19.59 -24.46 31.57
C ASP A 147 -18.08 -24.30 31.41
N ILE A 148 -17.62 -23.04 31.36
CA ILE A 148 -16.20 -22.71 31.23
C ILE A 148 -15.47 -22.89 32.56
N VAL A 149 -16.08 -22.43 33.67
CA VAL A 149 -15.50 -22.54 35.01
C VAL A 149 -15.40 -24.01 35.46
N ASP A 150 -16.38 -24.83 35.10
CA ASP A 150 -16.42 -26.25 35.47
C ASP A 150 -15.63 -27.14 34.48
N GLY A 151 -15.05 -26.58 33.42
CA GLY A 151 -14.11 -27.27 32.54
C GLY A 151 -14.76 -28.14 31.44
N ASN A 152 -15.94 -27.78 30.95
CA ASN A 152 -16.61 -28.53 29.88
C ASN A 152 -15.84 -28.42 28.56
N SER A 153 -15.06 -29.46 28.24
CA SER A 153 -14.16 -29.50 27.08
C SER A 153 -14.82 -29.12 25.75
N SER A 154 -16.00 -29.66 25.45
CA SER A 154 -16.72 -29.39 24.20
C SER A 154 -17.16 -27.92 24.08
N LEU A 155 -17.67 -27.34 25.17
CA LEU A 155 -18.14 -25.95 25.17
C LEU A 155 -16.97 -24.95 25.19
N ILE A 156 -15.85 -25.28 25.85
CA ILE A 156 -14.63 -24.47 25.80
C ILE A 156 -14.05 -24.43 24.39
N LEU A 157 -13.96 -25.59 23.70
CA LEU A 157 -13.54 -25.63 22.29
C LEU A 157 -14.52 -24.85 21.39
N GLY A 158 -15.82 -24.99 21.64
CA GLY A 158 -16.86 -24.22 20.97
C GLY A 158 -16.67 -22.71 21.12
N LEU A 159 -16.44 -22.24 22.35
CA LEU A 159 -16.20 -20.83 22.66
C LEU A 159 -14.97 -20.28 21.93
N ILE A 160 -13.83 -20.98 22.02
CA ILE A 160 -12.59 -20.54 21.35
C ILE A 160 -12.75 -20.54 19.83
N TRP A 161 -13.44 -21.53 19.27
CA TRP A 161 -13.76 -21.54 17.84
C TRP A 161 -14.59 -20.32 17.44
N THR A 162 -15.61 -19.97 18.22
CA THR A 162 -16.45 -18.80 17.96
C THR A 162 -15.64 -17.50 18.02
N ILE A 163 -14.68 -17.39 18.95
CA ILE A 163 -13.75 -16.26 19.03
C ILE A 163 -12.86 -16.19 17.78
N ILE A 164 -12.27 -17.31 17.34
CA ILE A 164 -11.47 -17.37 16.11
C ILE A 164 -12.32 -16.95 14.90
N LEU A 165 -13.54 -17.49 14.79
CA LEU A 165 -14.46 -17.18 13.72
C LEU A 165 -14.76 -15.68 13.66
N ARG A 166 -15.08 -15.07 14.80
CA ARG A 166 -15.44 -13.64 14.89
C ARG A 166 -14.26 -12.70 14.60
N PHE A 167 -13.11 -12.94 15.23
CA PHE A 167 -11.99 -11.98 15.23
C PHE A 167 -10.89 -12.29 14.21
N GLN A 168 -10.89 -13.46 13.59
CA GLN A 168 -9.91 -13.81 12.57
C GLN A 168 -10.56 -14.10 11.21
N ILE A 169 -11.75 -14.70 11.16
CA ILE A 169 -12.30 -15.17 9.89
C ILE A 169 -13.31 -14.16 9.32
N GLN A 170 -14.24 -13.63 10.13
CA GLN A 170 -15.34 -12.81 9.63
C GLN A 170 -14.91 -11.52 8.91
N ASP A 171 -13.77 -10.93 9.27
CA ASP A 171 -13.26 -9.70 8.64
C ASP A 171 -12.47 -9.96 7.34
N ILE A 172 -12.44 -11.21 6.85
CA ILE A 172 -11.75 -11.55 5.61
C ILE A 172 -12.56 -11.06 4.40
N THR A 173 -12.03 -10.04 3.74
CA THR A 173 -12.54 -9.52 2.47
C THR A 173 -11.55 -9.81 1.34
N ILE A 174 -12.04 -10.32 0.22
CA ILE A 174 -11.25 -10.49 -1.01
C ILE A 174 -11.64 -9.38 -1.98
N GLU A 175 -10.81 -8.35 -2.09
CA GLU A 175 -11.03 -7.19 -2.99
C GLU A 175 -11.11 -7.59 -4.47
N GLU A 176 -10.53 -8.72 -4.86
CA GLU A 176 -10.39 -9.15 -6.26
C GLU A 176 -11.65 -9.85 -6.83
N TYR A 177 -12.75 -9.96 -6.04
CA TYR A 177 -13.99 -10.63 -6.47
C TYR A 177 -15.25 -9.89 -6.01
N GLU A 178 -15.83 -9.07 -6.89
CA GLU A 178 -17.16 -8.48 -6.70
C GLU A 178 -18.25 -9.53 -6.96
N SER A 179 -18.65 -10.28 -5.93
CA SER A 179 -19.91 -11.02 -5.96
C SER A 179 -20.90 -10.45 -4.96
N THR A 180 -22.12 -10.22 -5.42
CA THR A 180 -23.26 -9.64 -4.68
C THR A 180 -23.90 -10.59 -3.66
N GLU A 181 -23.40 -11.81 -3.52
CA GLU A 181 -23.84 -12.75 -2.50
C GLU A 181 -22.94 -12.67 -1.26
N THR A 182 -23.55 -12.55 -0.08
CA THR A 182 -22.86 -12.65 1.21
C THR A 182 -22.32 -14.07 1.39
N LYS A 183 -21.19 -14.38 0.76
CA LYS A 183 -20.49 -15.64 0.96
C LYS A 183 -20.05 -15.72 2.42
N SER A 184 -20.14 -16.90 3.01
CA SER A 184 -19.62 -17.12 4.36
C SER A 184 -18.14 -16.73 4.38
N ALA A 185 -17.66 -16.13 5.46
CA ALA A 185 -16.25 -15.75 5.60
C ALA A 185 -15.29 -16.96 5.44
N LYS A 186 -15.79 -18.17 5.71
CA LYS A 186 -15.13 -19.45 5.38
C LYS A 186 -14.96 -19.66 3.86
N ASP A 187 -15.98 -19.35 3.07
CA ASP A 187 -15.95 -19.48 1.61
C ASP A 187 -15.02 -18.43 0.99
N ALA A 188 -14.97 -17.23 1.57
CA ALA A 188 -13.98 -16.23 1.21
C ALA A 188 -12.55 -16.78 1.45
N LEU A 189 -12.27 -17.33 2.64
CA LEU A 189 -10.96 -17.94 2.91
C LEU A 189 -10.63 -19.08 1.92
N LEU A 190 -11.62 -19.91 1.57
CA LEU A 190 -11.44 -21.00 0.60
C LEU A 190 -11.11 -20.46 -0.80
N LEU A 191 -11.85 -19.45 -1.25
CA LEU A 191 -11.62 -18.77 -2.51
C LEU A 191 -10.22 -18.16 -2.56
N TRP A 192 -9.77 -17.52 -1.47
CA TRP A 192 -8.40 -17.00 -1.37
C TRP A 192 -7.36 -18.11 -1.58
N CYS A 193 -7.54 -19.26 -0.91
CA CYS A 193 -6.64 -20.40 -1.07
C CYS A 193 -6.59 -20.88 -2.53
N GLN A 194 -7.76 -21.00 -3.17
CA GLN A 194 -7.87 -21.42 -4.57
C GLN A 194 -7.18 -20.43 -5.51
N MET A 195 -7.42 -19.12 -5.36
CA MET A 195 -6.79 -18.08 -6.17
C MET A 195 -5.26 -18.08 -6.02
N LYS A 196 -4.75 -18.29 -4.80
CA LYS A 196 -3.30 -18.33 -4.56
C LYS A 196 -2.64 -19.62 -5.07
N THR A 197 -3.39 -20.71 -5.15
CA THR A 197 -2.89 -22.03 -5.58
C THR A 197 -3.23 -22.40 -7.02
N ALA A 198 -3.97 -21.56 -7.76
CA ALA A 198 -4.44 -21.85 -9.12
C ALA A 198 -3.31 -22.20 -10.13
N ASP A 199 -2.12 -21.62 -9.97
CA ASP A 199 -0.98 -21.86 -10.87
C ASP A 199 -0.21 -23.17 -10.56
N TYR A 200 -0.63 -23.93 -9.55
CA TYR A 200 0.05 -25.15 -9.10
C TYR A 200 -0.74 -26.39 -9.53
N SER A 201 -0.30 -27.04 -10.61
CA SER A 201 -1.01 -28.20 -11.19
C SER A 201 -1.15 -29.41 -10.27
N ASN A 202 -0.27 -29.55 -9.27
CA ASN A 202 -0.29 -30.60 -8.27
C ASN A 202 -1.14 -30.27 -7.03
N VAL A 203 -1.83 -29.13 -7.01
CA VAL A 203 -2.66 -28.68 -5.87
C VAL A 203 -4.07 -28.35 -6.34
N ASN A 204 -5.07 -28.86 -5.62
CA ASN A 204 -6.47 -28.54 -5.87
C ASN A 204 -7.22 -28.38 -4.55
N VAL A 205 -7.37 -27.14 -4.08
CA VAL A 205 -7.99 -26.85 -2.79
C VAL A 205 -9.51 -26.81 -2.92
N ARG A 206 -10.21 -27.78 -2.33
CA ARG A 206 -11.69 -27.88 -2.36
C ARG A 206 -12.35 -27.80 -0.98
N ASN A 207 -11.59 -28.02 0.08
CA ASN A 207 -12.07 -28.06 1.46
C ASN A 207 -10.93 -27.72 2.43
N PHE A 208 -11.24 -27.67 3.73
CA PHE A 208 -10.26 -27.48 4.80
C PHE A 208 -9.93 -28.78 5.54
N THR A 209 -10.01 -29.92 4.85
CA THR A 209 -9.66 -31.24 5.40
C THR A 209 -8.71 -31.95 4.45
N THR A 210 -9.21 -32.80 3.57
CA THR A 210 -8.42 -33.70 2.72
C THR A 210 -7.53 -32.98 1.71
N SER A 211 -7.88 -31.76 1.30
CA SER A 211 -7.09 -30.96 0.34
C SER A 211 -5.73 -30.51 0.89
N TRP A 212 -5.52 -30.61 2.21
CA TRP A 212 -4.33 -30.14 2.91
C TRP A 212 -3.46 -31.28 3.45
N LYS A 213 -3.95 -32.52 3.34
CA LYS A 213 -3.35 -33.73 3.93
C LYS A 213 -1.92 -33.99 3.45
N ASP A 214 -1.66 -33.73 2.17
CA ASP A 214 -0.37 -34.01 1.53
C ASP A 214 0.68 -32.90 1.72
N GLY A 215 0.31 -31.80 2.38
CA GLY A 215 1.17 -30.64 2.64
C GLY A 215 1.50 -29.77 1.42
N LEU A 216 1.10 -30.17 0.20
CA LEU A 216 1.45 -29.43 -1.02
C LEU A 216 0.73 -28.08 -1.09
N ALA A 217 -0.52 -28.02 -0.59
CA ALA A 217 -1.29 -26.78 -0.52
C ALA A 217 -0.64 -25.74 0.42
N PHE A 218 -0.12 -26.16 1.58
CA PHE A 218 0.63 -25.26 2.48
C PHE A 218 1.91 -24.75 1.81
N CYS A 219 2.68 -25.65 1.20
CA CYS A 219 3.89 -25.27 0.47
C CYS A 219 3.57 -24.30 -0.68
N ALA A 220 2.47 -24.50 -1.41
CA ALA A 220 2.07 -23.65 -2.53
C ALA A 220 1.70 -22.23 -2.07
N LEU A 221 0.96 -22.11 -0.97
CA LEU A 221 0.62 -20.80 -0.38
C LEU A 221 1.88 -20.02 0.01
N ILE A 222 2.84 -20.69 0.65
CA ILE A 222 4.12 -20.08 1.04
C ILE A 222 4.89 -19.66 -0.20
N HIS A 223 5.08 -20.57 -1.16
CA HIS A 223 5.82 -20.31 -2.39
C HIS A 223 5.18 -19.19 -3.24
N LYS A 224 3.85 -19.08 -3.27
CA LYS A 224 3.14 -18.02 -4.02
C LYS A 224 3.49 -16.62 -3.50
N HIS A 225 3.64 -16.47 -2.19
CA HIS A 225 3.96 -15.19 -1.56
C HIS A 225 5.46 -14.96 -1.42
N ARG A 226 6.24 -16.03 -1.23
CA ARG A 226 7.68 -16.04 -1.00
C ARG A 226 8.35 -17.20 -1.75
N PRO A 227 8.52 -17.09 -3.08
CA PRO A 227 9.14 -18.14 -3.89
C PRO A 227 10.56 -18.50 -3.43
N ASP A 228 11.27 -17.52 -2.85
CA ASP A 228 12.63 -17.65 -2.33
C ASP A 228 12.77 -18.66 -1.17
N LEU A 229 11.68 -18.95 -0.46
CA LEU A 229 11.71 -19.87 0.69
C LEU A 229 11.56 -21.34 0.30
N ILE A 230 11.00 -21.64 -0.89
CA ILE A 230 10.88 -23.00 -1.42
C ILE A 230 11.33 -23.02 -2.89
N PRO A 231 12.62 -22.81 -3.20
CA PRO A 231 13.06 -22.68 -4.58
C PRO A 231 12.83 -23.95 -5.41
N GLN A 232 12.84 -25.12 -4.76
CA GLN A 232 12.62 -26.43 -5.39
C GLN A 232 11.16 -26.92 -5.26
N TYR A 233 10.16 -26.04 -5.23
CA TYR A 233 8.75 -26.45 -5.08
C TYR A 233 8.34 -27.57 -6.07
N LYS A 234 8.81 -27.50 -7.32
CA LYS A 234 8.49 -28.47 -8.38
C LYS A 234 8.95 -29.90 -8.09
N THR A 235 9.87 -30.11 -7.16
CA THR A 235 10.34 -31.46 -6.78
C THR A 235 9.46 -32.09 -5.69
N LEU A 236 8.54 -31.35 -5.09
CA LEU A 236 7.66 -31.86 -4.05
C LEU A 236 6.57 -32.75 -4.66
N THR A 237 6.37 -33.93 -4.08
CA THR A 237 5.37 -34.91 -4.52
C THR A 237 4.40 -35.22 -3.39
N LYS A 238 3.20 -35.68 -3.75
CA LYS A 238 2.15 -36.09 -2.81
C LYS A 238 2.51 -37.32 -1.98
N ASP A 239 3.52 -38.08 -2.40
CA ASP A 239 3.92 -39.34 -1.78
C ASP A 239 4.70 -39.13 -0.47
N ASN A 240 5.16 -37.90 -0.20
CA ASN A 240 5.93 -37.54 1.00
C ASN A 240 5.19 -36.49 1.87
N PRO A 241 3.96 -36.78 2.36
CA PRO A 241 3.12 -35.80 3.05
C PRO A 241 3.77 -35.23 4.31
N ASN A 242 4.37 -36.09 5.15
CA ASN A 242 5.03 -35.67 6.39
C ASN A 242 6.21 -34.72 6.12
N HIS A 243 6.98 -34.96 5.05
CA HIS A 243 8.08 -34.09 4.66
C HIS A 243 7.56 -32.72 4.22
N ASN A 244 6.53 -32.69 3.35
CA ASN A 244 5.94 -31.45 2.85
C ASN A 244 5.35 -30.60 4.00
N LEU A 245 4.61 -31.23 4.90
CA LEU A 245 4.02 -30.58 6.07
C LEU A 245 5.10 -30.02 7.00
N GLN A 246 6.11 -30.83 7.33
CA GLN A 246 7.23 -30.40 8.17
C GLN A 246 7.99 -29.23 7.54
N LEU A 247 8.26 -29.28 6.24
CA LEU A 247 8.89 -28.19 5.49
C LEU A 247 8.08 -26.90 5.60
N ALA A 248 6.78 -26.96 5.32
CA ALA A 248 5.91 -25.78 5.37
C ALA A 248 5.88 -25.17 6.78
N PHE A 249 5.65 -25.97 7.81
CA PHE A 249 5.55 -25.49 9.19
C PHE A 249 6.88 -24.95 9.71
N ASP A 250 8.01 -25.59 9.38
CA ASP A 250 9.33 -25.09 9.76
C ASP A 250 9.67 -23.77 9.09
N ILE A 251 9.29 -23.57 7.83
CA ILE A 251 9.48 -22.29 7.14
C ILE A 251 8.63 -21.21 7.81
N CYS A 252 7.36 -21.51 8.09
CA CYS A 252 6.47 -20.59 8.79
C CYS A 252 7.04 -20.14 10.14
N GLU A 253 7.52 -21.06 10.97
CA GLU A 253 8.06 -20.74 12.28
C GLU A 253 9.43 -20.06 12.20
N LYS A 254 10.41 -20.68 11.53
CA LYS A 254 11.81 -20.25 11.55
C LYS A 254 12.10 -19.05 10.65
N ARG A 255 11.35 -18.87 9.56
CA ARG A 255 11.62 -17.83 8.55
C ARG A 255 10.57 -16.73 8.53
N LEU A 256 9.30 -17.05 8.83
CA LEU A 256 8.21 -16.07 8.82
C LEU A 256 7.78 -15.62 10.23
N GLY A 257 8.21 -16.32 11.29
CA GLY A 257 7.82 -16.01 12.68
C GLY A 257 6.36 -16.34 13.00
N ILE A 258 5.73 -17.20 12.19
CA ILE A 258 4.35 -17.65 12.36
C ILE A 258 4.36 -18.88 13.27
N SER A 259 3.65 -18.80 14.39
CA SER A 259 3.56 -19.90 15.36
C SER A 259 3.09 -21.19 14.69
N ARG A 260 3.80 -22.30 14.94
CA ARG A 260 3.43 -23.63 14.44
C ARG A 260 2.23 -24.19 15.21
N LEU A 261 1.03 -24.00 14.67
CA LEU A 261 -0.22 -24.44 15.33
C LEU A 261 -0.50 -25.94 15.15
N LEU A 262 -0.06 -26.50 14.02
CA LEU A 262 -0.29 -27.90 13.64
C LEU A 262 1.03 -28.67 13.65
N ASP A 263 0.96 -29.98 13.87
CA ASP A 263 2.08 -30.89 13.65
C ASP A 263 1.78 -31.84 12.48
N PRO A 264 2.79 -32.30 11.71
CA PRO A 264 2.57 -33.16 10.55
C PRO A 264 1.75 -34.40 10.85
N GLU A 265 1.99 -35.03 12.01
CA GLU A 265 1.25 -36.20 12.48
C GLU A 265 -0.22 -35.93 12.78
N ASP A 266 -0.60 -34.68 13.08
CA ASP A 266 -1.99 -34.29 13.35
C ASP A 266 -2.76 -33.99 12.05
N VAL A 267 -2.05 -33.84 10.92
CA VAL A 267 -2.63 -33.49 9.61
C VAL A 267 -2.62 -34.70 8.67
N ASN A 268 -1.57 -35.52 8.69
CA ASN A 268 -1.46 -36.71 7.86
C ASN A 268 -2.21 -37.91 8.47
N VAL A 269 -3.50 -37.71 8.75
CA VAL A 269 -4.41 -38.71 9.34
C VAL A 269 -5.60 -38.98 8.42
N GLU A 270 -6.38 -40.02 8.72
CA GLU A 270 -7.58 -40.35 7.93
C GLU A 270 -8.67 -39.28 8.06
N TYR A 271 -8.92 -38.80 9.28
CA TYR A 271 -9.97 -37.84 9.59
C TYR A 271 -9.38 -36.56 10.21
N ILE A 272 -9.18 -35.54 9.37
CA ILE A 272 -8.55 -34.28 9.75
C ILE A 272 -9.59 -33.34 10.38
N ASP A 273 -9.21 -32.66 11.48
CA ASP A 273 -10.05 -31.63 12.08
C ASP A 273 -10.07 -30.34 11.24
N GLU A 274 -11.24 -30.02 10.68
CA GLU A 274 -11.41 -28.87 9.78
C GLU A 274 -11.11 -27.54 10.48
N LYS A 275 -11.56 -27.38 11.73
CA LYS A 275 -11.40 -26.13 12.48
C LYS A 275 -9.94 -25.81 12.74
N SER A 276 -9.13 -26.83 13.03
CA SER A 276 -7.68 -26.71 13.22
C SER A 276 -6.97 -26.25 11.94
N ILE A 277 -7.31 -26.82 10.78
CA ILE A 277 -6.77 -26.42 9.48
C ILE A 277 -7.15 -24.96 9.15
N ILE A 278 -8.43 -24.60 9.31
CA ILE A 278 -8.91 -23.22 9.09
C ILE A 278 -8.15 -22.24 9.99
N THR A 279 -7.96 -22.58 11.27
CA THR A 279 -7.25 -21.71 12.24
C THR A 279 -5.80 -21.46 11.83
N TYR A 280 -5.13 -22.44 11.24
CA TYR A 280 -3.78 -22.22 10.74
C TYR A 280 -3.76 -21.40 9.45
N ILE A 281 -4.66 -21.70 8.51
CA ILE A 281 -4.74 -20.97 7.23
C ILE A 281 -5.13 -19.52 7.43
N VAL A 282 -6.05 -19.22 8.36
CA VAL A 282 -6.44 -17.84 8.68
C VAL A 282 -5.25 -17.05 9.24
N THR A 283 -4.39 -17.71 10.03
CA THR A 283 -3.15 -17.11 10.54
C THR A 283 -2.18 -16.79 9.39
N LEU A 284 -2.04 -17.69 8.41
CA LEU A 284 -1.24 -17.46 7.20
C LEU A 284 -1.83 -16.33 6.34
N TYR A 285 -3.15 -16.29 6.17
CA TYR A 285 -3.86 -15.25 5.44
C TYR A 285 -3.53 -13.87 6.01
N HIS A 286 -3.74 -13.66 7.31
CA HIS A 286 -3.48 -12.37 7.96
C HIS A 286 -2.02 -11.93 7.84
N TYR A 287 -1.09 -12.88 7.98
CA TYR A 287 0.33 -12.59 7.79
C TYR A 287 0.62 -12.10 6.38
N PHE A 288 0.20 -12.85 5.36
CA PHE A 288 0.49 -12.50 3.96
C PHE A 288 -0.27 -11.26 3.49
N SER A 289 -1.50 -11.05 3.97
CA SER A 289 -2.29 -9.84 3.71
C SER A 289 -1.63 -8.61 4.33
N LYS A 290 -1.16 -8.70 5.58
CA LYS A 290 -0.37 -7.64 6.21
C LYS A 290 0.92 -7.36 5.43
N MET A 291 1.66 -8.39 5.05
CA MET A 291 2.89 -8.25 4.26
C MET A 291 2.64 -7.57 2.89
N LYS A 292 1.53 -7.91 2.20
CA LYS A 292 1.12 -7.23 0.96
C LYS A 292 0.82 -5.76 1.22
N ASN A 293 0.04 -5.45 2.27
CA ASN A 293 -0.31 -4.08 2.62
C ASN A 293 0.94 -3.25 2.96
N ASP A 294 1.84 -3.76 3.80
CA ASP A 294 3.08 -3.07 4.18
C ASP A 294 3.95 -2.76 2.94
N ASN A 295 4.04 -3.70 1.99
CA ASN A 295 4.74 -3.47 0.71
C ASN A 295 4.08 -2.39 -0.15
N VAL A 296 2.74 -2.35 -0.21
CA VAL A 296 2.00 -1.31 -0.94
C VAL A 296 2.20 0.05 -0.29
N GLN A 297 2.12 0.15 1.04
CA GLN A 297 2.40 1.39 1.78
C GLN A 297 3.84 1.86 1.55
N GLY A 298 4.81 0.94 1.60
CA GLY A 298 6.21 1.23 1.30
C GLY A 298 6.42 1.80 -0.11
N ARG A 299 5.77 1.22 -1.14
CA ARG A 299 5.82 1.73 -2.51
C ARG A 299 5.16 3.11 -2.65
N ARG A 300 4.01 3.32 -2.00
CA ARG A 300 3.32 4.61 -2.00
C ARG A 300 4.20 5.69 -1.36
N LEU A 301 4.81 5.40 -0.23
CA LEU A 301 5.76 6.29 0.44
C LEU A 301 6.98 6.60 -0.45
N ALA A 302 7.57 5.57 -1.06
CA ALA A 302 8.70 5.76 -1.97
C ALA A 302 8.35 6.68 -3.16
N LYS A 303 7.13 6.58 -3.70
CA LYS A 303 6.64 7.47 -4.76
C LYS A 303 6.54 8.93 -4.30
N VAL A 304 6.02 9.15 -3.09
CA VAL A 304 5.92 10.51 -2.50
C VAL A 304 7.31 11.11 -2.29
N ILE A 305 8.23 10.34 -1.70
CA ILE A 305 9.63 10.78 -1.48
C ILE A 305 10.32 11.06 -2.82
N GLY A 306 10.16 10.17 -3.81
CA GLY A 306 10.72 10.39 -5.15
C GLY A 306 10.21 11.67 -5.80
N SER A 307 8.90 11.95 -5.70
CA SER A 307 8.31 13.18 -6.20
C SER A 307 8.91 14.43 -5.54
N ALA A 308 9.08 14.40 -4.20
CA ALA A 308 9.67 15.49 -3.43
C ALA A 308 11.14 15.75 -3.80
N LEU A 309 11.95 14.69 -3.97
CA LEU A 309 13.34 14.79 -4.41
C LEU A 309 13.44 15.39 -5.82
N ASP A 310 12.53 15.03 -6.72
CA ASP A 310 12.50 15.60 -8.07
C ASP A 310 12.11 17.07 -8.05
N SER A 311 11.17 17.47 -7.19
CA SER A 311 10.82 18.88 -6.98
C SER A 311 11.99 19.69 -6.40
N GLU A 312 12.74 19.13 -5.46
CA GLU A 312 13.95 19.75 -4.91
C GLU A 312 15.01 19.95 -6.00
N LYS A 313 15.23 18.95 -6.87
CA LYS A 313 16.14 19.08 -8.02
C LYS A 313 15.70 20.20 -8.97
N MET A 314 14.40 20.30 -9.27
CA MET A 314 13.86 21.39 -10.10
C MET A 314 14.06 22.76 -9.46
N ALA A 315 13.86 22.87 -8.14
CA ALA A 315 14.11 24.10 -7.38
C ALA A 315 15.57 24.52 -7.44
N ASN A 316 16.50 23.57 -7.22
CA ASN A 316 17.94 23.81 -7.30
C ASN A 316 18.38 24.20 -8.71
N GLU A 317 17.83 23.57 -9.75
CA GLU A 317 18.13 23.92 -11.13
C GLU A 317 17.61 25.32 -11.50
N TYR A 318 16.38 25.65 -11.09
CA TYR A 318 15.84 27.00 -11.23
C TYR A 318 16.76 28.01 -10.55
N GLU A 319 17.14 27.76 -9.30
CA GLU A 319 18.02 28.64 -8.54
C GLU A 319 19.39 28.87 -9.18
N ARG A 320 19.96 27.82 -9.82
CA ARG A 320 21.23 27.89 -10.54
C ARG A 320 21.10 28.74 -11.80
N LEU A 321 20.11 28.43 -12.64
CA LEU A 321 19.87 29.14 -13.90
C LEU A 321 19.54 30.62 -13.69
N VAL A 322 18.78 30.95 -12.63
CA VAL A 322 18.52 32.35 -12.26
C VAL A 322 19.81 33.06 -11.89
N SER A 323 20.67 32.44 -11.06
CA SER A 323 21.96 33.02 -10.70
C SER A 323 22.85 33.25 -11.91
N ASP A 324 22.96 32.27 -12.81
CA ASP A 324 23.75 32.39 -14.04
C ASP A 324 23.25 33.53 -14.93
N LEU A 325 21.93 33.65 -15.11
CA LEU A 325 21.32 34.73 -15.90
C LEU A 325 21.57 36.11 -15.27
N LEU A 326 21.38 36.25 -13.96
CA LEU A 326 21.61 37.52 -13.26
C LEU A 326 23.07 37.96 -13.33
N ILE A 327 24.02 37.01 -13.17
CA ILE A 327 25.45 37.28 -13.33
C ILE A 327 25.76 37.75 -14.76
N TRP A 328 25.20 37.08 -15.77
CA TRP A 328 25.37 37.48 -17.16
C TRP A 328 24.81 38.88 -17.44
N ILE A 329 23.62 39.20 -16.91
CA ILE A 329 23.02 40.53 -17.05
C ILE A 329 23.94 41.59 -16.44
N GLU A 330 24.44 41.37 -15.22
CA GLU A 330 25.31 42.32 -14.54
C GLU A 330 26.62 42.55 -15.31
N GLN A 331 27.27 41.48 -15.78
CA GLN A 331 28.48 41.56 -16.58
C GLN A 331 28.24 42.31 -17.90
N THR A 332 27.12 42.03 -18.56
CA THR A 332 26.76 42.67 -19.83
C THR A 332 26.48 44.16 -19.63
N ILE A 333 25.77 44.55 -18.56
CA ILE A 333 25.56 45.96 -18.22
C ILE A 333 26.90 46.68 -18.02
N ARG A 334 27.87 46.05 -17.34
CA ARG A 334 29.21 46.65 -17.17
C ARG A 334 29.92 46.88 -18.52
N LEU A 335 29.84 45.92 -19.44
CA LEU A 335 30.41 46.05 -20.79
C LEU A 335 29.70 47.13 -21.61
N LEU A 336 28.37 47.19 -21.55
CA LEU A 336 27.57 48.20 -22.24
C LEU A 336 27.78 49.61 -21.68
N ASN A 337 28.12 49.72 -20.40
CA ASN A 337 28.40 51.00 -19.74
C ASN A 337 29.82 51.52 -19.95
N ASP A 338 30.68 50.80 -20.67
CA ASP A 338 31.94 51.37 -21.11
C ASP A 338 31.69 52.62 -21.98
N ARG A 339 32.48 53.66 -21.77
CA ARG A 339 32.41 54.93 -22.52
C ARG A 339 33.77 55.31 -23.12
N GLN A 340 34.74 54.40 -23.09
CA GLN A 340 36.03 54.58 -23.75
C GLN A 340 35.92 54.18 -25.22
N PHE A 341 35.88 55.18 -26.10
CA PHE A 341 35.81 54.95 -27.54
C PHE A 341 37.17 55.20 -28.22
N PRO A 342 37.56 54.36 -29.20
CA PRO A 342 38.75 54.60 -30.01
C PRO A 342 38.63 55.90 -30.82
N ASN A 343 39.72 56.68 -30.92
CA ASN A 343 39.74 57.90 -31.71
C ASN A 343 39.97 57.63 -33.21
N SER A 344 39.10 56.83 -33.81
CA SER A 344 39.15 56.45 -35.22
C SER A 344 37.78 55.95 -35.68
N LEU A 345 37.29 56.48 -36.80
CA LEU A 345 35.98 56.13 -37.34
C LEU A 345 35.83 54.62 -37.60
N ILE A 346 36.89 53.97 -38.09
CA ILE A 346 36.91 52.53 -38.40
C ILE A 346 36.70 51.69 -37.13
N TYR A 347 37.46 52.00 -36.07
CA TYR A 347 37.38 51.25 -34.81
C TYR A 347 36.08 51.50 -34.03
N VAL A 348 35.47 52.69 -34.16
CA VAL A 348 34.13 52.94 -33.60
C VAL A 348 33.06 52.14 -34.36
N HIS A 349 33.19 52.01 -35.69
CA HIS A 349 32.32 51.12 -36.48
C HIS A 349 32.48 49.64 -36.08
N GLU A 350 33.70 49.18 -35.78
CA GLU A 350 33.92 47.83 -35.27
C GLU A 350 33.17 47.60 -33.94
N LYS A 351 33.18 48.59 -33.04
CA LYS A 351 32.37 48.56 -31.80
C LYS A 351 30.86 48.53 -32.06
N LEU A 352 30.38 49.17 -33.12
CA LEU A 352 28.98 49.04 -33.54
C LEU A 352 28.65 47.64 -34.06
N VAL A 353 29.56 47.00 -34.80
CA VAL A 353 29.40 45.62 -35.27
C VAL A 353 29.37 44.64 -34.09
N GLU A 354 30.28 44.77 -33.12
CA GLU A 354 30.27 44.00 -31.87
C GLU A 354 28.93 44.14 -31.13
N PHE A 355 28.44 45.38 -31.00
CA PHE A 355 27.16 45.66 -30.36
C PHE A 355 25.98 45.02 -31.11
N ASN A 356 25.96 45.08 -32.44
CA ASN A 356 24.93 44.43 -33.24
C ASN A 356 24.99 42.90 -33.13
N ARG A 357 26.19 42.30 -33.05
CA ARG A 357 26.34 40.86 -32.80
C ARG A 357 25.71 40.46 -31.47
N TYR A 358 25.98 41.20 -30.40
CA TYR A 358 25.34 40.99 -29.10
C TYR A 358 23.80 41.01 -29.22
N ARG A 359 23.23 42.00 -29.92
CA ARG A 359 21.77 42.17 -30.08
C ARG A 359 21.11 41.05 -30.87
N VAL A 360 21.79 40.51 -31.88
CA VAL A 360 21.23 39.52 -32.81
C VAL A 360 21.50 38.08 -32.35
N MET A 361 22.60 37.85 -31.64
CA MET A 361 23.03 36.49 -31.27
C MET A 361 22.87 36.21 -29.77
N ASP A 362 23.52 37.02 -28.93
CA ASP A 362 23.66 36.69 -27.50
C ASP A 362 22.38 37.04 -26.70
N LYS A 363 21.81 38.23 -26.92
CA LYS A 363 20.60 38.69 -26.22
C LYS A 363 19.38 37.79 -26.46
N PRO A 364 19.06 37.36 -27.69
CA PRO A 364 17.88 36.51 -27.93
C PRO A 364 17.95 35.15 -27.23
N ALA A 365 19.14 34.54 -27.15
CA ALA A 365 19.33 33.28 -26.42
C ALA A 365 19.02 33.44 -24.92
N ARG A 366 19.52 34.52 -24.31
CA ARG A 366 19.26 34.84 -22.90
C ARG A 366 17.81 35.24 -22.62
N PHE A 367 17.15 35.88 -23.59
CA PHE A 367 15.72 36.16 -23.49
C PHE A 367 14.88 34.88 -23.49
N ALA A 368 15.26 33.88 -24.31
CA ALA A 368 14.62 32.56 -24.27
C ALA A 368 14.85 31.86 -22.92
N GLU A 369 16.06 31.92 -22.36
CA GLU A 369 16.36 31.40 -21.02
C GLU A 369 15.48 32.04 -19.92
N LYS A 370 15.27 33.37 -19.98
CA LYS A 370 14.34 34.07 -19.08
C LYS A 370 12.93 33.48 -19.15
N GLY A 371 12.40 33.24 -20.36
CA GLY A 371 11.10 32.61 -20.54
C GLY A 371 11.05 31.17 -20.01
N ASN A 372 12.11 30.38 -20.24
CA ASN A 372 12.23 29.02 -19.73
C ASN A 372 12.23 28.96 -18.19
N LEU A 373 12.83 29.94 -17.52
CA LEU A 373 12.81 30.07 -16.07
C LEU A 373 11.39 30.29 -15.51
N GLU A 374 10.58 31.12 -16.18
CA GLU A 374 9.18 31.34 -15.82
C GLU A 374 8.36 30.04 -15.96
N VAL A 375 8.57 29.32 -17.07
CA VAL A 375 7.93 28.02 -17.31
C VAL A 375 8.36 26.98 -16.27
N LEU A 376 9.65 26.91 -15.94
CA LEU A 376 10.20 25.99 -14.94
C LEU A 376 9.60 26.25 -13.56
N LEU A 377 9.55 27.50 -13.12
CA LEU A 377 8.94 27.87 -11.84
C LEU A 377 7.45 27.53 -11.81
N PHE A 378 6.72 27.85 -12.87
CA PHE A 378 5.30 27.51 -12.98
C PHE A 378 5.09 26.00 -12.88
N THR A 379 5.87 25.21 -13.62
CA THR A 379 5.79 23.74 -13.62
C THR A 379 6.07 23.16 -12.23
N LEU A 380 7.10 23.68 -11.55
CA LEU A 380 7.43 23.29 -10.18
C LEU A 380 6.27 23.62 -9.22
N GLN A 381 5.74 24.84 -9.25
CA GLN A 381 4.63 25.24 -8.38
C GLN A 381 3.35 24.46 -8.66
N SER A 382 3.04 24.18 -9.93
CA SER A 382 1.90 23.34 -10.32
C SER A 382 2.06 21.91 -9.82
N LYS A 383 3.26 21.33 -9.90
CA LYS A 383 3.57 20.00 -9.38
C LYS A 383 3.39 19.91 -7.87
N GLU A 384 3.91 20.89 -7.11
CA GLU A 384 3.74 20.95 -5.66
C GLU A 384 2.26 21.07 -5.26
N ARG A 385 1.48 21.91 -5.96
CA ARG A 385 0.02 22.01 -5.72
C ARG A 385 -0.71 20.70 -5.99
N ALA A 386 -0.39 20.03 -7.09
CA ALA A 386 -0.99 18.74 -7.43
C ALA A 386 -0.70 17.68 -6.37
N ASN A 387 0.45 17.77 -5.70
CA ASN A 387 0.84 16.91 -4.58
C ASN A 387 0.34 17.40 -3.22
N GLN A 388 -0.51 18.44 -3.16
CA GLN A 388 -0.99 19.07 -1.93
C GLN A 388 0.14 19.63 -1.03
N GLN A 389 1.27 19.98 -1.62
CA GLN A 389 2.40 20.59 -0.95
C GLN A 389 2.31 22.13 -1.01
N ILE A 390 3.04 22.79 -0.11
CA ILE A 390 3.18 24.25 -0.14
C ILE A 390 3.98 24.60 -1.40
N PRO A 391 3.45 25.46 -2.30
CA PRO A 391 4.15 25.80 -3.53
C PRO A 391 5.52 26.42 -3.25
N TYR A 392 6.52 25.99 -4.00
CA TYR A 392 7.88 26.53 -3.90
C TYR A 392 7.89 28.05 -4.11
N GLN A 393 8.54 28.75 -3.18
CA GLN A 393 8.84 30.18 -3.28
C GLN A 393 10.35 30.35 -3.48
N PRO A 394 10.78 31.00 -4.57
CA PRO A 394 12.18 31.36 -4.77
C PRO A 394 12.75 32.17 -3.61
N ARG A 395 14.03 31.97 -3.31
CA ARG A 395 14.76 32.79 -2.33
C ARG A 395 14.80 34.27 -2.77
N GLU A 396 14.97 35.17 -1.81
CA GLU A 396 15.16 36.60 -2.08
C GLU A 396 16.27 36.83 -3.10
N GLY A 397 16.04 37.74 -4.06
CA GLY A 397 16.98 38.03 -5.14
C GLY A 397 16.91 37.04 -6.32
N LYS A 398 16.13 35.95 -6.21
CA LYS A 398 15.90 34.96 -7.27
C LYS A 398 14.44 34.92 -7.74
N MET A 399 13.64 35.93 -7.43
CA MET A 399 12.25 35.98 -7.88
C MET A 399 12.17 36.40 -9.35
N ILE A 400 11.07 36.03 -10.03
CA ILE A 400 10.81 36.49 -11.41
C ILE A 400 10.79 38.03 -11.51
N SER A 401 10.32 38.71 -10.46
CA SER A 401 10.37 40.17 -10.35
C SER A 401 11.81 40.71 -10.35
N ASP A 402 12.75 40.01 -9.73
CA ASP A 402 14.16 40.40 -9.71
C ASP A 402 14.79 40.24 -11.09
N ILE A 403 14.46 39.17 -11.81
CA ILE A 403 14.90 38.93 -13.19
C ILE A 403 14.35 40.01 -14.12
N ASN A 404 13.06 40.34 -14.02
CA ASN A 404 12.43 41.40 -14.81
C ASN A 404 13.11 42.75 -14.55
N ARG A 405 13.34 43.10 -13.28
CA ARG A 405 14.03 44.34 -12.90
C ARG A 405 15.47 44.39 -13.44
N ALA A 406 16.21 43.29 -13.37
CA ALA A 406 17.55 43.19 -13.93
C ALA A 406 17.55 43.35 -15.46
N TRP A 407 16.56 42.75 -16.14
CA TRP A 407 16.39 42.84 -17.58
C TRP A 407 16.04 44.27 -18.04
N GLU A 408 15.16 44.97 -17.34
CA GLU A 408 14.86 46.39 -17.60
C GLU A 408 16.11 47.27 -17.48
N ASN A 409 16.97 46.99 -16.50
CA ASN A 409 18.25 47.68 -16.34
C ASN A 409 19.21 47.40 -17.51
N LEU A 410 19.22 46.18 -18.04
CA LEU A 410 19.98 45.81 -19.23
C LEU A 410 19.51 46.58 -20.46
N GLU A 411 18.20 46.67 -20.66
CA GLU A 411 17.61 47.41 -21.79
C GLU A 411 17.93 48.91 -21.72
N ARG A 412 17.95 49.49 -20.51
CA ARG A 412 18.40 50.87 -20.31
C ARG A 412 19.87 51.06 -20.70
N ALA A 413 20.75 50.18 -20.23
CA ALA A 413 22.17 50.24 -20.57
C ALA A 413 22.43 50.03 -22.08
N GLU A 414 21.64 49.16 -22.73
CA GLU A 414 21.68 48.95 -24.18
C GLU A 414 21.30 50.23 -24.94
N HIS A 415 20.23 50.89 -24.53
CA HIS A 415 19.80 52.15 -25.14
C HIS A 415 20.86 53.24 -25.00
N GLU A 416 21.43 53.41 -23.81
CA GLU A 416 22.50 54.39 -23.58
C GLU A 416 23.76 54.09 -24.41
N ARG A 417 24.14 52.81 -24.55
CA ARG A 417 25.29 52.40 -25.39
C ARG A 417 25.03 52.68 -26.86
N GLU A 418 23.82 52.45 -27.36
CA GLU A 418 23.44 52.78 -28.73
C GLU A 418 23.55 54.28 -29.00
N LEU A 419 23.04 55.12 -28.09
CA LEU A 419 23.15 56.58 -28.21
C LEU A 419 24.61 57.02 -28.22
N ALA A 420 25.42 56.54 -27.27
CA ALA A 420 26.83 56.90 -27.17
C ALA A 420 27.63 56.50 -28.41
N LEU A 421 27.38 55.31 -28.98
CA LEU A 421 28.01 54.88 -30.24
C LEU A 421 27.61 55.79 -31.41
N ARG A 422 26.32 56.15 -31.54
CA ARG A 422 25.86 57.03 -32.61
C ARG A 422 26.45 58.44 -32.50
N GLU A 423 26.49 59.00 -31.30
CA GLU A 423 27.09 60.30 -31.04
C GLU A 423 28.59 60.31 -31.37
N GLU A 424 29.32 59.26 -30.98
CA GLU A 424 30.75 59.16 -31.27
C GLU A 424 31.03 58.95 -32.76
N ILE A 425 30.21 58.16 -33.47
CA ILE A 425 30.33 58.02 -34.94
C ILE A 425 30.17 59.39 -35.61
N LEU A 426 29.10 60.14 -35.28
CA LEU A 426 28.87 61.47 -35.84
C LEU A 426 30.01 62.45 -35.51
N ARG A 427 30.59 62.35 -34.31
CA ARG A 427 31.74 63.15 -33.91
C ARG A 427 32.98 62.79 -34.74
N GLN A 428 33.29 61.50 -34.90
CA GLN A 428 34.44 61.03 -35.69
C GLN A 428 34.32 61.39 -37.17
N GLU A 429 33.13 61.26 -37.76
CA GLU A 429 32.86 61.68 -39.15
C GLU A 429 33.13 63.18 -39.35
N ARG A 430 32.68 64.03 -38.41
CA ARG A 430 32.95 65.47 -38.45
C ARG A 430 34.45 65.76 -38.32
N LEU A 431 35.16 65.06 -37.44
CA LEU A 431 36.61 65.22 -37.28
C LEU A 431 37.35 64.82 -38.55
N GLU A 432 36.97 63.72 -39.20
CA GLU A 432 37.58 63.27 -40.45
C GLU A 432 37.31 64.24 -41.61
N GLN A 433 36.10 64.79 -41.71
CA GLN A 433 35.78 65.85 -42.67
C GLN A 433 36.61 67.11 -42.45
N LEU A 434 36.76 67.54 -41.19
CA LEU A 434 37.59 68.69 -40.81
C LEU A 434 39.07 68.43 -41.12
N ALA A 435 39.60 67.25 -40.80
CA ALA A 435 40.96 66.83 -41.10
C ALA A 435 41.21 66.82 -42.61
N THR A 436 40.29 66.26 -43.39
CA THR A 436 40.37 66.25 -44.86
C THR A 436 40.38 67.66 -45.44
N LYS A 437 39.50 68.54 -44.94
CA LYS A 437 39.43 69.94 -45.36
C LYS A 437 40.69 70.72 -44.99
N PHE A 438 41.25 70.48 -43.81
CA PHE A 438 42.51 71.06 -43.36
C PHE A 438 43.66 70.59 -44.25
N ASN A 439 43.84 69.28 -44.42
CA ASN A 439 44.90 68.69 -45.24
C ASN A 439 44.85 69.18 -46.69
N ARG A 440 43.65 69.33 -47.26
CA ARG A 440 43.49 69.89 -48.61
C ARG A 440 43.97 71.35 -48.69
N LYS A 441 43.60 72.19 -47.71
CA LYS A 441 44.02 73.60 -47.68
C LYS A 441 45.52 73.75 -47.38
N ALA A 442 46.04 72.97 -46.43
CA ALA A 442 47.45 72.92 -46.09
C ALA A 442 48.28 72.51 -47.31
N GLY A 443 47.93 71.42 -47.98
CA GLY A 443 48.63 70.96 -49.19
C GLY A 443 48.57 71.95 -50.34
N LEU A 444 47.47 72.70 -50.52
CA LEU A 444 47.42 73.81 -51.48
C LEU A 444 48.40 74.94 -51.12
N ARG A 445 48.50 75.28 -49.82
CA ARG A 445 49.38 76.34 -49.34
C ARG A 445 50.85 75.94 -49.39
N GLU A 446 51.18 74.70 -49.03
CA GLU A 446 52.52 74.13 -49.16
C GLU A 446 52.99 74.14 -50.61
N LYS A 447 52.16 73.68 -51.55
CA LYS A 447 52.47 73.77 -52.99
C LYS A 447 52.76 75.21 -53.42
N TRP A 448 51.92 76.17 -53.03
CA TRP A 448 52.16 77.58 -53.33
C TRP A 448 53.46 78.12 -52.74
N LEU A 449 53.80 77.73 -51.50
CA LEU A 449 55.07 78.11 -50.86
C LEU A 449 56.26 77.53 -51.63
N THR A 450 56.23 76.24 -51.95
CA THR A 450 57.28 75.58 -52.73
C THR A 450 57.48 76.23 -54.10
N ASP A 451 56.39 76.60 -54.78
CA ASP A 451 56.47 77.29 -56.07
C ASP A 451 57.02 78.71 -55.93
N SER A 452 56.65 79.42 -54.86
CA SER A 452 57.15 80.77 -54.58
C SER A 452 58.63 80.77 -54.21
N GLU A 453 59.10 79.81 -53.39
CA GLU A 453 60.51 79.63 -53.06
C GLU A 453 61.36 79.34 -54.30
N LYS A 454 60.86 78.50 -55.22
CA LYS A 454 61.52 78.25 -56.51
C LYS A 454 61.62 79.48 -57.39
N LEU A 455 60.65 80.40 -57.30
CA LEU A 455 60.67 81.67 -58.04
C LEU A 455 61.63 82.69 -57.43
N VAL A 456 61.78 82.71 -56.11
CA VAL A 456 62.69 83.61 -55.38
C VAL A 456 64.14 83.11 -55.39
N ALA A 457 64.37 81.80 -55.57
CA ALA A 457 65.70 81.19 -55.69
C ALA A 457 66.30 81.25 -57.12
N ARG A 458 65.58 81.84 -58.09
CA ARG A 458 66.09 82.23 -59.41
C ARG A 458 66.47 83.70 -59.40
#